data_AF-A0A0P4W6K7-F1
#
_entry.id   AF-A0A0P4W6K7-F1
#
_cell.length_a   1.000
_cell.length_b   1.000
_cell.length_c   1.000
_cell.angle_alpha   90.00
_cell.angle_beta   90.00
_cell.angle_gamma   90.00
#
_symmetry.space_group_name_H-M   'P 1'
#
loop_
_entity.id
_entity.type
_entity.pdbx_description
1 polymer ?
#
loop_
_entity_poly.entity_id
_entity_poly.type
_entity_poly.pdbx_seq_one_letter_code
_entity_poly.pdbx_strand_id
1 'polypeptide(L)'
;MKLLQLILMKYNMWMKNRKNKQGGGVRMLTRKELQVKEVFLGERHEEMMEVKVKRAVNGLRTLVVVYVPPKTSSWDLDEYNTLLKDTRDCLDRIMSKNDRLVLLEDSNSNDVCWEDLTATGGITSRGCRLLTLARKNTLAHWVRENTRYRENEEPPRLDLVFTKEPEIVDNMEYKHPAGKVTTR
;
A
#
# COMPACT_ATOMS: atom_id res chain seq x y z
N MET A 1 -10.45 16.71 21.68
CA MET A 1 -9.13 17.14 21.17
C MET A 1 -7.95 16.57 21.98
N LYS A 2 -7.94 16.64 23.32
CA LYS A 2 -6.83 16.15 24.17
C LYS A 2 -6.48 14.65 24.01
N LEU A 3 -7.46 13.77 23.84
CA LEU A 3 -7.23 12.32 23.74
C LEU A 3 -6.46 11.90 22.47
N LEU A 4 -6.79 12.48 21.31
CA LEU A 4 -6.10 12.20 20.05
C LEU A 4 -4.62 12.63 20.12
N GLN A 5 -4.36 13.79 20.74
CA GLN A 5 -3.02 14.29 20.95
C GLN A 5 -2.20 13.34 21.84
N LEU A 6 -2.77 12.88 22.95
CA LEU A 6 -2.16 11.88 23.84
C LEU A 6 -1.86 10.55 23.14
N ILE A 7 -2.72 10.10 22.23
CA ILE A 7 -2.48 8.89 21.42
C ILE A 7 -1.30 9.13 20.48
N LEU A 8 -1.31 10.22 19.72
CA LEU A 8 -0.27 10.53 18.74
C LEU A 8 1.11 10.72 19.37
N MET A 9 1.19 11.16 20.64
CA MET A 9 2.47 11.25 21.36
C MET A 9 3.19 9.91 21.54
N LYS A 10 2.51 8.77 21.39
CA LYS A 10 3.09 7.43 21.44
C LYS A 10 3.69 6.97 20.12
N TYR A 11 3.57 7.77 19.06
CA TYR A 11 3.98 7.41 17.71
C TYR A 11 5.04 8.37 17.17
N ASN A 12 5.91 7.83 16.32
CA ASN A 12 6.61 8.61 15.31
C ASN A 12 5.72 8.71 14.08
N MET A 13 5.75 9.84 13.39
CA MET A 13 4.87 10.10 12.25
C MET A 13 5.67 10.68 11.09
N TRP A 14 5.48 10.11 9.91
CA TRP A 14 6.02 10.63 8.66
C TRP A 14 4.89 10.76 7.64
N MET A 15 5.06 11.72 6.74
CA MET A 15 4.06 12.04 5.73
C MET A 15 4.78 12.42 4.44
N LYS A 16 4.25 11.92 3.34
CA LYS A 16 4.57 12.41 2.00
C LYS A 16 3.28 12.87 1.37
N ASN A 17 3.15 14.18 1.19
CA ASN A 17 2.03 14.77 0.47
C ASN A 17 2.24 14.63 -1.05
N ARG A 18 1.13 14.52 -1.78
CA ARG A 18 1.14 14.67 -3.24
C ARG A 18 1.67 16.05 -3.61
N LYS A 19 2.50 16.11 -4.67
CA LYS A 19 2.97 17.37 -5.25
C LYS A 19 1.92 17.91 -6.24
N ASN A 20 1.74 19.23 -6.29
CA ASN A 20 1.01 19.96 -7.33
C ASN A 20 -0.49 19.67 -7.51
N LYS A 21 -1.14 18.89 -6.63
CA LYS A 21 -2.60 18.74 -6.57
C LYS A 21 -3.08 18.71 -5.12
N GLN A 22 -4.36 19.03 -4.90
CA GLN A 22 -4.98 18.93 -3.57
C GLN A 22 -5.29 17.47 -3.23
N GLY A 23 -5.12 17.14 -1.94
CA GLY A 23 -5.40 15.81 -1.40
C GLY A 23 -4.42 14.73 -1.87
N GLY A 24 -4.51 13.56 -1.24
CA GLY A 24 -3.59 12.47 -1.45
C GLY A 24 -2.30 12.59 -0.64
N GLY A 25 -1.39 11.65 -0.89
CA GLY A 25 -0.21 11.39 -0.09
C GLY A 25 -0.38 10.17 0.80
N VAL A 26 0.73 9.78 1.41
CA VAL A 26 0.79 8.67 2.37
C VAL A 26 1.26 9.16 3.73
N ARG A 27 0.78 8.50 4.78
CA ARG A 27 1.22 8.73 6.15
C ARG A 27 1.52 7.39 6.81
N MET A 28 2.63 7.31 7.52
CA MET A 28 2.95 6.15 8.35
C MET A 28 3.15 6.59 9.81
N LEU A 29 2.52 5.85 10.72
CA LEU A 29 2.71 6.00 12.16
C LEU A 29 3.34 4.72 12.70
N THR A 30 4.48 4.84 13.37
CA THR A 30 5.09 3.71 14.08
C THR A 30 5.09 3.99 15.58
N ARG A 31 4.83 2.97 16.41
CA ARG A 31 4.97 3.12 17.86
C ARG A 31 6.41 3.49 18.18
N LYS A 32 6.63 4.40 19.14
CA LYS A 32 7.97 4.85 19.56
C LYS A 32 8.87 3.72 20.08
N GLU A 33 8.27 2.63 20.52
CA GLU A 33 8.96 1.39 20.92
C GLU A 33 9.62 0.66 19.73
N LEU A 34 9.17 0.91 18.49
CA LEU A 34 9.82 0.42 17.29
C LEU A 34 10.99 1.33 16.94
N GLN A 35 12.19 0.76 16.90
CA GLN A 35 13.37 1.52 16.54
C GLN A 35 13.38 1.76 15.03
N VAL A 36 13.02 2.96 14.59
CA VAL A 36 13.14 3.37 13.19
C VAL A 36 14.59 3.73 12.89
N LYS A 37 15.13 3.17 11.81
CA LYS A 37 16.52 3.37 11.37
C LYS A 37 16.62 4.31 10.20
N GLU A 38 15.76 4.12 9.21
CA GLU A 38 15.75 4.89 7.98
C GLU A 38 14.31 5.15 7.56
N VAL A 39 14.09 6.32 6.97
CA VAL A 39 12.83 6.70 6.33
C VAL A 39 13.18 7.26 4.97
N PHE A 40 12.61 6.67 3.93
CA PHE A 40 12.70 7.16 2.57
C PHE A 40 11.31 7.60 2.10
N LEU A 41 11.21 8.85 1.68
CA LEU A 41 10.03 9.39 1.03
C LEU A 41 10.29 9.28 -0.47
N GLY A 42 9.32 8.79 -1.25
CA GLY A 42 9.42 8.88 -2.71
C GLY A 42 9.77 10.31 -3.14
N GLU A 43 10.58 10.47 -4.17
CA GLU A 43 11.12 11.77 -4.56
C GLU A 43 10.37 12.36 -5.77
N ARG A 44 9.79 11.50 -6.60
CA ARG A 44 9.06 11.91 -7.81
C ARG A 44 7.55 11.91 -7.54
N HIS A 45 6.76 11.43 -8.49
CA HIS A 45 5.30 11.49 -8.49
C HIS A 45 4.66 10.41 -7.62
N GLU A 46 5.37 9.31 -7.39
CA GLU A 46 4.89 8.19 -6.57
C GLU A 46 4.41 8.66 -5.20
N GLU A 47 3.27 8.19 -4.72
CA GLU A 47 2.77 8.48 -3.37
C GLU A 47 3.12 7.29 -2.48
N MET A 48 4.39 7.23 -2.07
CA MET A 48 4.91 6.10 -1.28
C MET A 48 5.98 6.48 -0.28
N MET A 49 6.12 5.64 0.73
CA MET A 49 7.10 5.80 1.80
C MET A 49 7.61 4.44 2.24
N GLU A 50 8.93 4.36 2.42
CA GLU A 50 9.63 3.22 2.97
C GLU A 50 10.14 3.61 4.36
N VAL A 51 9.92 2.73 5.34
CA VAL A 51 10.40 2.88 6.72
C VAL A 51 11.08 1.59 7.14
N LYS A 52 12.37 1.67 7.47
CA LYS A 52 13.12 0.54 8.00
C LYS A 52 13.05 0.54 9.51
N VAL A 53 12.48 -0.53 10.07
CA VAL A 53 12.30 -0.71 11.52
C VAL A 53 13.13 -1.88 12.02
N LYS A 54 13.69 -1.75 13.22
CA LYS A 54 14.40 -2.81 13.92
C LYS A 54 13.64 -3.18 15.19
N ARG A 55 13.39 -4.48 15.40
CA ARG A 55 13.06 -5.04 16.72
C ARG A 55 14.29 -5.77 17.24
N ALA A 56 14.50 -5.76 18.55
CA ALA A 56 15.71 -6.29 19.19
C ALA A 56 16.10 -7.70 18.73
N VAL A 57 15.11 -8.56 18.46
CA VAL A 57 15.31 -9.98 18.12
C VAL A 57 15.25 -10.26 16.61
N ASN A 58 14.51 -9.46 15.84
CA ASN A 58 14.07 -9.84 14.49
C ASN A 58 14.73 -9.00 13.40
N GLY A 59 15.98 -8.53 13.57
CA GLY A 59 16.72 -7.80 12.54
C GLY A 59 16.00 -6.56 11.98
N LEU A 60 16.45 -6.08 10.82
CA LEU A 60 15.84 -4.95 10.11
C LEU A 60 14.70 -5.44 9.21
N ARG A 61 13.56 -4.76 9.25
CA ARG A 61 12.40 -5.02 8.40
C ARG A 61 12.00 -3.73 7.69
N THR A 62 11.67 -3.87 6.41
CA THR A 62 11.27 -2.75 5.55
C THR A 62 9.75 -2.74 5.45
N LEU A 63 9.15 -1.64 5.90
CA LEU A 63 7.72 -1.36 5.77
C LEU A 63 7.54 -0.36 4.63
N VAL A 64 6.67 -0.66 3.67
CA VAL A 64 6.37 0.22 2.55
C VAL A 64 4.88 0.50 2.55
N VAL A 65 4.51 1.78 2.48
CA VAL A 65 3.13 2.20 2.23
C VAL A 65 3.07 2.87 0.86
N VAL A 66 2.08 2.50 0.07
CA VAL A 66 1.81 3.04 -1.26
C VAL A 66 0.35 3.41 -1.37
N TYR A 67 0.08 4.55 -1.97
CA TYR A 67 -1.25 4.91 -2.45
C TYR A 67 -1.14 5.21 -3.94
N VAL A 68 -1.92 4.54 -4.76
CA VAL A 68 -2.05 4.86 -6.18
C VAL A 68 -3.42 5.49 -6.36
N PRO A 69 -3.52 6.80 -6.64
CA PRO A 69 -4.80 7.45 -6.85
C PRO A 69 -5.56 6.84 -8.03
N PRO A 70 -6.90 6.82 -7.98
CA PRO A 70 -7.69 6.41 -9.14
C PRO A 70 -7.51 7.42 -10.28
N LYS A 71 -7.53 6.92 -11.51
CA LYS A 71 -7.58 7.77 -12.71
C LYS A 71 -8.93 8.47 -12.76
N THR A 72 -8.93 9.78 -12.53
CA THR A 72 -10.12 10.65 -12.61
C THR A 72 -9.88 11.75 -13.64
N SER A 73 -10.91 12.55 -13.93
CA SER A 73 -10.80 13.69 -14.86
C SER A 73 -9.81 14.78 -14.42
N SER A 74 -9.35 14.74 -13.16
CA SER A 74 -8.34 15.68 -12.64
C SER A 74 -6.90 15.30 -13.00
N TRP A 75 -6.69 14.15 -13.64
CA TRP A 75 -5.39 13.68 -14.10
C TRP A 75 -5.24 13.84 -15.61
N ASP A 76 -4.17 14.50 -16.02
CA ASP A 76 -3.68 14.37 -17.38
C ASP A 76 -3.20 12.93 -17.63
N LEU A 77 -3.35 12.45 -18.86
CA LEU A 77 -3.00 11.07 -19.21
C LEU A 77 -1.52 10.78 -19.04
N ASP A 78 -0.65 11.70 -19.47
CA ASP A 78 0.80 11.53 -19.42
C ASP A 78 1.31 11.71 -17.99
N GLU A 79 0.73 12.64 -17.24
CA GLU A 79 0.98 12.78 -15.80
C GLU A 79 0.65 11.48 -15.05
N TYR A 80 -0.53 10.91 -15.30
CA TYR A 80 -0.95 9.67 -14.65
C TYR A 80 -0.06 8.48 -15.06
N ASN A 81 0.28 8.37 -16.34
CA ASN A 81 1.19 7.32 -16.82
C ASN A 81 2.59 7.45 -16.20
N THR A 82 3.07 8.69 -16.01
CA THR A 82 4.33 8.98 -15.31
C THR A 82 4.27 8.53 -13.86
N LEU A 83 3.20 8.86 -13.13
CA LEU A 83 2.95 8.37 -11.77
C LEU A 83 2.99 6.83 -11.69
N LEU A 84 2.30 6.14 -12.60
CA LEU A 84 2.27 4.67 -12.63
C LEU A 84 3.67 4.08 -12.88
N LYS A 85 4.44 4.69 -13.79
CA LYS A 85 5.81 4.28 -14.09
C LYS A 85 6.73 4.52 -12.90
N ASP A 86 6.71 5.72 -12.34
CA ASP A 86 7.54 6.12 -11.19
C ASP A 86 7.29 5.21 -9.98
N THR A 87 6.01 4.90 -9.72
CA THR A 87 5.59 3.96 -8.66
C THR A 87 6.12 2.56 -8.92
N ARG A 88 5.94 2.03 -10.14
CA ARG A 88 6.41 0.69 -10.53
C ARG A 88 7.93 0.57 -10.38
N ASP A 89 8.67 1.55 -10.88
CA ASP A 89 10.14 1.52 -10.85
C ASP A 89 10.67 1.62 -9.41
N CYS A 90 10.03 2.42 -8.57
CA CYS A 90 10.39 2.52 -7.16
C CYS A 90 10.10 1.21 -6.41
N LEU A 91 8.93 0.60 -6.64
CA LEU A 91 8.59 -0.70 -6.06
C LEU A 91 9.55 -1.80 -6.50
N ASP A 92 9.89 -1.91 -7.79
CA ASP A 92 10.83 -2.93 -8.28
C ASP A 92 12.22 -2.78 -7.61
N ARG A 93 12.69 -1.54 -7.46
CA ARG A 93 13.95 -1.22 -6.75
C ARG A 93 13.89 -1.60 -5.26
N ILE A 94 12.78 -1.32 -4.58
CA ILE A 94 12.66 -1.62 -3.14
C ILE A 94 12.53 -3.12 -2.93
N MET A 95 11.68 -3.80 -3.71
CA MET A 95 11.48 -5.23 -3.61
C MET A 95 12.77 -5.99 -3.93
N SER A 96 13.54 -5.60 -4.95
CA SER A 96 14.80 -6.26 -5.28
C SER A 96 15.90 -6.13 -4.22
N LYS A 97 15.85 -5.09 -3.38
CA LYS A 97 16.89 -4.81 -2.36
C LYS A 97 16.55 -5.28 -0.95
N ASN A 98 15.29 -5.63 -0.71
CA ASN A 98 14.81 -5.94 0.63
C ASN A 98 14.20 -7.34 0.65
N ASP A 99 14.82 -8.25 1.40
CA ASP A 99 14.30 -9.62 1.57
C ASP A 99 13.21 -9.68 2.65
N ARG A 100 13.20 -8.71 3.57
CA ARG A 100 12.29 -8.65 4.72
C ARG A 100 11.34 -7.49 4.56
N LEU A 101 10.36 -7.67 3.68
CA LEU A 101 9.45 -6.63 3.21
C LEU A 101 8.02 -6.87 3.68
N VAL A 102 7.37 -5.79 4.11
CA VAL A 102 5.90 -5.69 4.20
C VAL A 102 5.47 -4.51 3.35
N LEU A 103 4.64 -4.76 2.36
CA LEU A 103 4.05 -3.75 1.48
C LEU A 103 2.57 -3.62 1.80
N LEU A 104 2.14 -2.39 2.10
CA LEU A 104 0.76 -1.98 2.29
C LEU A 104 0.40 -1.05 1.12
N GLU A 105 -0.59 -1.42 0.32
CA GLU A 105 -0.92 -0.66 -0.87
C GLU A 105 -2.43 -0.48 -1.03
N ASP A 106 -2.91 0.76 -1.21
CA ASP A 106 -4.19 1.01 -1.86
C ASP A 106 -3.93 1.23 -3.36
N SER A 107 -4.29 0.21 -4.15
CA SER A 107 -3.95 0.13 -5.56
C SER A 107 -4.92 0.89 -6.46
N ASN A 108 -6.14 1.16 -5.98
CA ASN A 108 -7.31 1.55 -6.77
C ASN A 108 -7.45 0.76 -8.11
N SER A 109 -7.02 -0.50 -8.13
CA SER A 109 -7.05 -1.38 -9.30
C SER A 109 -7.98 -2.55 -9.04
N ASN A 110 -9.05 -2.66 -9.83
CA ASN A 110 -10.05 -3.74 -9.74
C ASN A 110 -9.91 -4.77 -10.88
N ASP A 111 -8.83 -4.70 -11.66
CA ASP A 111 -8.57 -5.52 -12.83
C ASP A 111 -7.73 -6.76 -12.51
N VAL A 112 -7.53 -7.09 -11.23
CA VAL A 112 -6.79 -8.29 -10.77
C VAL A 112 -7.71 -9.21 -10.00
N CYS A 113 -7.79 -10.47 -10.44
CA CYS A 113 -8.31 -11.58 -9.63
C CYS A 113 -7.14 -12.14 -8.81
N TRP A 114 -7.15 -11.89 -7.50
CA TRP A 114 -6.05 -12.29 -6.61
C TRP A 114 -6.10 -13.77 -6.23
N GLU A 115 -7.25 -14.41 -6.38
CA GLU A 115 -7.49 -15.84 -6.19
C GLU A 115 -6.82 -16.64 -7.31
N ASP A 116 -7.10 -16.25 -8.56
CA ASP A 116 -6.56 -16.93 -9.75
C ASP A 116 -5.20 -16.38 -10.18
N LEU A 117 -4.75 -15.29 -9.54
CA LEU A 117 -3.57 -14.53 -9.94
C LEU A 117 -3.65 -14.12 -11.41
N THR A 118 -4.78 -13.62 -11.86
CA THR A 118 -4.98 -13.15 -13.25
C THR A 118 -5.29 -11.68 -13.27
N ALA A 119 -5.00 -11.01 -14.39
CA ALA A 119 -5.40 -9.63 -14.62
C ALA A 119 -6.17 -9.54 -15.93
N THR A 120 -7.31 -8.83 -15.90
CA THR A 120 -8.15 -8.58 -17.08
C THR A 120 -7.74 -7.32 -17.83
N GLY A 121 -6.97 -6.44 -17.18
CA GLY A 121 -6.34 -5.30 -17.82
C GLY A 121 -5.20 -5.70 -18.78
N GLY A 122 -4.92 -4.85 -19.76
CA GLY A 122 -3.77 -5.04 -20.65
C GLY A 122 -2.43 -4.99 -19.90
N ILE A 123 -1.33 -5.39 -20.55
CA ILE A 123 0.02 -5.47 -19.95
C ILE A 123 0.53 -4.14 -19.35
N THR A 124 -0.05 -3.01 -19.78
CA THR A 124 0.28 -1.68 -19.29
C THR A 124 -0.57 -1.24 -18.09
N SER A 125 -1.60 -2.01 -17.71
CA SER A 125 -2.49 -1.69 -16.59
C SER A 125 -1.75 -1.74 -15.25
N ARG A 126 -2.27 -1.00 -14.26
CA ARG A 126 -1.71 -0.98 -12.91
C ARG A 126 -1.73 -2.38 -12.29
N GLY A 127 -2.86 -3.06 -12.37
CA GLY A 127 -3.05 -4.40 -11.83
C GLY A 127 -2.12 -5.42 -12.43
N CYS A 128 -2.02 -5.47 -13.77
CA CYS A 128 -1.11 -6.39 -14.45
C CYS A 128 0.35 -6.14 -14.06
N ARG A 129 0.78 -4.87 -13.96
CA ARG A 129 2.13 -4.51 -13.50
C ARG A 129 2.38 -4.92 -12.05
N LEU A 130 1.42 -4.69 -11.15
CA LEU A 130 1.54 -5.08 -9.74
C LEU A 130 1.63 -6.60 -9.59
N LEU A 131 0.74 -7.34 -10.26
CA LEU A 131 0.74 -8.80 -10.28
C LEU A 131 2.07 -9.35 -10.81
N THR A 132 2.62 -8.73 -11.86
CA THR A 132 3.93 -9.10 -12.41
C THR A 132 5.05 -8.89 -11.39
N LEU A 133 5.06 -7.75 -10.68
CA LEU A 133 6.02 -7.48 -9.61
C LEU A 133 5.87 -8.47 -8.44
N ALA A 134 4.64 -8.77 -8.04
CA ALA A 134 4.35 -9.71 -6.96
C ALA A 134 4.86 -11.11 -7.30
N ARG A 135 4.63 -11.59 -8.53
CA ARG A 135 5.16 -12.86 -9.04
C ARG A 135 6.69 -12.87 -9.11
N LYS A 136 7.29 -11.84 -9.71
CA LYS A 136 8.75 -11.71 -9.84
C LYS A 136 9.47 -11.76 -8.49
N ASN A 137 8.86 -11.20 -7.45
CA ASN A 137 9.44 -11.10 -6.11
C ASN A 137 8.86 -12.11 -5.11
N THR A 138 8.10 -13.09 -5.58
CA THR A 138 7.48 -14.17 -4.78
C THR A 138 6.73 -13.63 -3.55
N LEU A 139 5.92 -12.59 -3.75
CA LEU A 139 5.16 -11.97 -2.67
C LEU A 139 3.95 -12.82 -2.27
N ALA A 140 3.80 -13.06 -0.98
CA ALA A 140 2.58 -13.61 -0.39
C ALA A 140 1.56 -12.48 -0.20
N HIS A 141 0.36 -12.66 -0.75
CA HIS A 141 -0.76 -11.75 -0.59
C HIS A 141 -1.67 -12.19 0.56
N TRP A 142 -2.06 -11.27 1.44
CA TRP A 142 -2.75 -11.60 2.69
C TRP A 142 -4.22 -11.20 2.75
N VAL A 143 -4.65 -10.24 1.92
CA VAL A 143 -6.02 -9.72 1.98
C VAL A 143 -6.97 -10.67 1.24
N ARG A 144 -7.99 -11.14 1.95
CA ARG A 144 -9.02 -12.07 1.44
C ARG A 144 -10.42 -11.47 1.37
N GLU A 145 -10.68 -10.37 2.07
CA GLU A 145 -11.96 -9.68 2.01
C GLU A 145 -11.96 -8.54 0.99
N ASN A 146 -13.15 -8.13 0.54
CA ASN A 146 -13.32 -6.91 -0.21
C ASN A 146 -13.13 -5.72 0.74
N THR A 147 -12.41 -4.69 0.28
CA THR A 147 -11.94 -3.59 1.14
C THR A 147 -12.69 -2.28 0.89
N ARG A 148 -13.46 -2.22 -0.21
CA ARG A 148 -14.29 -1.07 -0.55
C ARG A 148 -15.72 -1.51 -0.84
N TYR A 149 -16.69 -0.79 -0.28
CA TYR A 149 -18.11 -1.02 -0.49
C TYR A 149 -18.76 0.30 -0.93
N ARG A 150 -19.61 0.20 -1.95
CA ARG A 150 -20.43 1.30 -2.47
C ARG A 150 -21.80 0.73 -2.82
N GLU A 151 -22.83 1.55 -2.71
CA GLU A 151 -24.18 1.15 -3.11
C GLU A 151 -24.20 0.79 -4.60
N ASN A 152 -24.81 -0.35 -4.94
CA ASN A 152 -24.99 -0.83 -6.30
C ASN A 152 -23.70 -1.17 -7.08
N GLU A 153 -22.57 -1.35 -6.41
CA GLU A 153 -21.32 -1.84 -7.02
C GLU A 153 -20.90 -3.17 -6.38
N GLU A 154 -20.38 -4.09 -7.19
CA GLU A 154 -19.69 -5.28 -6.69
C GLU A 154 -18.46 -4.85 -5.88
N PRO A 155 -18.33 -5.24 -4.60
CA PRO A 155 -17.26 -4.72 -3.74
C PRO A 155 -15.87 -5.20 -4.21
N PRO A 156 -14.91 -4.31 -4.52
CA PRO A 156 -13.58 -4.73 -4.92
C PRO A 156 -12.61 -4.88 -3.72
N ARG A 157 -11.53 -5.63 -3.94
CA ARG A 157 -10.34 -5.69 -3.08
C ARG A 157 -9.26 -4.75 -3.62
N LEU A 158 -9.17 -3.55 -3.04
CA LEU A 158 -8.28 -2.48 -3.51
C LEU A 158 -7.09 -2.25 -2.58
N ASP A 159 -7.29 -2.48 -1.28
CA ASP A 159 -6.27 -2.41 -0.24
C ASP A 159 -5.62 -3.78 -0.10
N LEU A 160 -4.30 -3.83 -0.21
CA LEU A 160 -3.52 -5.04 -0.33
C LEU A 160 -2.40 -5.05 0.69
N VAL A 161 -2.08 -6.24 1.18
CA VAL A 161 -0.95 -6.49 2.07
C VAL A 161 -0.12 -7.61 1.48
N PHE A 162 1.15 -7.31 1.21
CA PHE A 162 2.11 -8.27 0.69
C PHE A 162 3.28 -8.44 1.64
N THR A 163 3.80 -9.67 1.72
CA THR A 163 5.06 -9.96 2.42
C THR A 163 5.95 -10.84 1.57
N LYS A 164 7.28 -10.76 1.79
CA LYS A 164 8.22 -11.74 1.23
C LYS A 164 8.40 -12.98 2.12
N GLU A 165 8.24 -12.78 3.42
CA GLU A 165 8.29 -13.82 4.43
C GLU A 165 6.83 -14.12 4.83
N PRO A 166 6.22 -15.22 4.36
CA PRO A 166 4.84 -15.49 4.69
C PRO A 166 4.60 -15.79 6.18
N GLU A 167 5.60 -16.34 6.86
CA GLU A 167 5.55 -16.76 8.26
C GLU A 167 5.44 -15.62 9.28
N ILE A 168 5.50 -14.36 8.84
CA ILE A 168 5.45 -13.19 9.74
C ILE A 168 4.03 -12.74 10.06
N VAL A 169 3.04 -13.26 9.34
CA VAL A 169 1.63 -12.92 9.51
C VAL A 169 0.93 -14.16 10.05
N ASP A 170 0.65 -14.15 11.36
CA ASP A 170 -0.08 -15.23 12.03
C ASP A 170 -1.58 -15.19 11.67
N ASN A 171 -2.16 -13.99 11.74
CA ASN A 171 -3.57 -13.74 11.45
C ASN A 171 -3.78 -12.35 10.84
N MET A 172 -4.81 -12.23 10.01
CA MET A 172 -5.29 -10.95 9.50
C MET A 172 -6.74 -10.73 9.94
N GLU A 173 -6.96 -9.72 10.76
CA GLU A 173 -8.28 -9.33 11.23
C GLU A 173 -8.84 -8.22 10.34
N TYR A 174 -10.05 -8.43 9.84
CA TYR A 174 -10.76 -7.46 9.02
C TYR A 174 -11.78 -6.73 9.88
N LYS A 175 -11.70 -5.40 9.87
CA LYS A 175 -12.78 -4.56 10.40
C LYS A 175 -13.57 -4.04 9.22
N HIS A 176 -14.88 -4.28 9.22
CA HIS A 176 -15.72 -3.81 8.14
C HIS A 176 -15.64 -2.27 8.02
N PRO A 177 -15.51 -1.74 6.80
CA PRO A 177 -15.48 -0.30 6.60
C PRO A 177 -16.83 0.31 6.98
N ALA A 178 -16.80 1.58 7.39
CA ALA A 178 -18.02 2.36 7.58
C ALA A 178 -18.78 2.41 6.24
N GLY A 179 -19.99 1.85 6.20
CA GLY A 179 -20.83 1.77 4.99
C GLY A 179 -21.26 0.37 4.57
N LYS A 180 -20.69 -0.70 5.14
CA LYS A 180 -21.26 -2.05 4.97
C LYS A 180 -22.58 -2.13 5.75
N VAL A 181 -23.71 -2.03 5.05
CA VAL A 181 -25.02 -2.33 5.65
C VAL A 181 -25.01 -3.80 6.02
N THR A 182 -24.95 -4.09 7.31
CA THR A 182 -25.23 -5.43 7.82
C THR A 182 -26.74 -5.56 7.81
N THR A 183 -27.30 -6.23 6.81
CA THR A 183 -28.69 -6.70 6.91
C THR A 183 -28.75 -7.62 8.13
N ARG A 184 -29.52 -7.19 9.13
CA ARG A 184 -29.96 -8.04 10.24
C ARG A 184 -31.14 -8.89 9.80
#